data_AF-A0A1F9ZCU5-F1
#
_entry.id   AF-A0A1F9ZCU5-F1
#
_cell.length_a   1.000
_cell.length_b   1.000
_cell.length_c   1.000
_cell.angle_alpha   90.00
_cell.angle_beta   90.00
_cell.angle_gamma   90.00
#
_symmetry.space_group_name_H-M   'P 1'
#
loop_
_entity.id
_entity.type
_entity.pdbx_description
1 polymer ?
#
loop_
_entity_poly.entity_id
_entity_poly.type
_entity_poly.pdbx_seq_one_letter_code
_entity_poly.pdbx_strand_id
1 'polypeptide(L)'
;MRWEWTVTGPGGTWTFNTSVAAFTPPSAGTYNATLRVWDVAGGTSDDSALITVVGPAGPVGVADWTWLLIGVAVVVLSAAVLVVLVRRRRKGEAPPEGKGPPPPSSR
;
A
#
# COMPACT_ATOMS: atom_id res chain seq x y z
N MET A 1 50.08 2.49 -16.81
CA MET A 1 49.02 2.60 -15.79
C MET A 1 47.97 1.54 -16.07
N ARG A 2 47.46 0.90 -15.01
CA ARG A 2 46.41 -0.12 -15.05
C ARG A 2 45.29 0.31 -14.13
N TRP A 3 44.06 -0.11 -14.42
CA TRP A 3 42.87 0.12 -13.61
C TRP A 3 42.11 -1.19 -13.48
N GLU A 4 41.52 -1.41 -12.31
CA GLU A 4 40.64 -2.53 -12.03
C GLU A 4 39.51 -2.02 -11.14
N TRP A 5 38.29 -2.04 -11.68
CA TRP A 5 37.08 -1.84 -10.89
C TRP A 5 36.57 -3.19 -10.43
N THR A 6 36.16 -3.27 -9.17
CA THR A 6 35.39 -4.39 -8.60
C THR A 6 34.10 -3.82 -8.03
N VAL A 7 32.95 -4.26 -8.54
CA VAL A 7 31.64 -3.89 -8.00
C VAL A 7 31.04 -5.13 -7.35
N THR A 8 30.66 -5.05 -6.08
CA THR A 8 30.03 -6.16 -5.34
C THR A 8 28.67 -5.73 -4.84
N GLY A 9 27.64 -6.55 -5.02
CA GLY A 9 26.30 -6.25 -4.53
C GLY A 9 25.32 -7.42 -4.74
N PRO A 10 24.00 -7.14 -4.70
CA PRO A 10 22.99 -8.14 -4.98
C PRO A 10 23.19 -8.74 -6.37
N GLY A 11 23.38 -10.07 -6.41
CA GLY A 11 23.59 -10.82 -7.65
C GLY A 11 25.05 -11.14 -7.98
N GLY A 12 26.02 -10.64 -7.21
CA GLY A 12 27.41 -11.10 -7.29
C GLY A 12 28.45 -9.98 -7.35
N THR A 13 29.54 -10.26 -8.05
CA THR A 13 30.69 -9.38 -8.23
C THR A 13 31.01 -9.23 -9.72
N TRP A 14 31.31 -8.02 -10.15
CA TRP A 14 31.67 -7.67 -11.52
C TRP A 14 33.02 -6.95 -11.55
N THR A 15 33.86 -7.25 -12.54
CA THR A 15 35.18 -6.63 -12.68
C THR A 15 35.37 -5.96 -14.04
N PHE A 16 36.07 -4.83 -14.06
CA PHE A 16 36.35 -4.06 -15.28
C PHE A 16 37.78 -3.55 -15.27
N ASN A 17 38.51 -3.70 -16.37
CA ASN A 17 39.91 -3.27 -16.49
C ASN A 17 40.07 -1.95 -17.28
N THR A 18 39.22 -0.97 -16.98
CA THR A 18 39.13 0.31 -17.70
C THR A 18 39.26 1.48 -16.73
N SER A 19 39.73 2.64 -17.21
CA SER A 19 39.80 3.86 -16.39
C SER A 19 38.42 4.38 -15.99
N VAL A 20 37.38 4.05 -16.77
CA VAL A 20 35.97 4.33 -16.48
C VAL A 20 35.17 3.04 -16.69
N ALA A 21 34.40 2.62 -15.68
CA ALA A 21 33.51 1.46 -15.77
C ALA A 21 32.06 1.90 -15.98
N ALA A 22 31.36 1.23 -16.90
CA ALA A 22 29.92 1.33 -17.06
C ALA A 22 29.27 0.09 -16.47
N PHE A 23 28.33 0.27 -15.55
CA PHE A 23 27.67 -0.82 -14.84
C PHE A 23 26.17 -0.55 -14.74
N THR A 24 25.35 -1.55 -15.10
CA THR A 24 23.90 -1.54 -14.93
C THR A 24 23.53 -2.56 -13.86
N PRO A 25 23.10 -2.11 -12.66
CA PRO A 25 22.64 -2.99 -11.59
C PRO A 25 21.50 -3.91 -12.05
N PRO A 26 21.57 -5.24 -11.83
CA PRO A 26 20.49 -6.16 -12.20
C PRO A 26 19.24 -6.03 -11.33
N SER A 27 19.38 -5.44 -10.13
CA SER A 27 18.27 -5.27 -9.18
C SER A 27 18.52 -4.08 -8.26
N ALA A 28 17.48 -3.71 -7.49
CA ALA A 28 17.61 -2.75 -6.42
C ALA A 28 18.46 -3.32 -5.26
N GLY A 29 19.21 -2.43 -4.59
CA GLY A 29 20.02 -2.74 -3.42
C GLY A 29 21.30 -1.91 -3.37
N THR A 30 22.18 -2.24 -2.42
CA THR A 30 23.44 -1.50 -2.21
C THR A 30 24.59 -2.24 -2.87
N TYR A 31 25.36 -1.52 -3.68
CA TYR A 31 26.56 -1.99 -4.36
C TYR A 31 27.78 -1.26 -3.79
N ASN A 32 28.88 -1.97 -3.55
CA ASN A 32 30.18 -1.38 -3.22
C ASN A 32 31.07 -1.43 -4.45
N ALA A 33 31.47 -0.27 -4.97
CA ALA A 33 32.36 -0.14 -6.11
C ALA A 33 33.75 0.26 -5.62
N THR A 34 34.76 -0.56 -5.89
CA THR A 34 36.17 -0.32 -5.56
C THR A 34 36.97 -0.13 -6.84
N LEU A 35 37.70 0.97 -6.97
CA LEU A 35 38.71 1.17 -8.01
C LEU A 35 40.09 0.90 -7.43
N ARG A 36 40.86 0.02 -8.06
CA ARG A 36 42.30 -0.12 -7.85
C ARG A 36 43.06 0.40 -9.06
N VAL A 37 44.08 1.21 -8.83
CA VAL A 37 44.96 1.76 -9.86
C VAL A 37 46.40 1.32 -9.65
N TRP A 38 47.16 1.20 -10.74
CA TRP A 38 48.60 0.97 -10.73
C TRP A 38 49.32 2.07 -11.49
N ASP A 39 50.39 2.60 -10.89
CA ASP A 39 51.34 3.47 -11.59
C ASP A 39 52.27 2.66 -12.52
N VAL A 40 53.24 3.35 -13.14
CA VAL A 40 54.20 2.73 -14.07
C VAL A 40 55.31 1.95 -13.35
N ALA A 41 55.55 2.23 -12.06
CA ALA A 41 56.51 1.53 -11.22
C ALA A 41 55.90 0.28 -10.54
N GLY A 42 54.58 0.06 -10.71
CA GLY A 42 53.84 -1.06 -10.13
C GLY A 42 53.23 -0.75 -8.76
N GLY A 43 53.36 0.47 -8.25
CA GLY A 43 52.69 0.95 -7.03
C GLY A 43 51.18 0.98 -7.20
N THR A 44 50.43 0.76 -6.12
CA THR A 44 48.96 0.70 -6.14
C THR A 44 48.28 1.57 -5.13
N SER A 45 47.08 2.04 -5.48
CA SER A 45 46.12 2.63 -4.55
C SER A 45 44.72 2.11 -4.87
N ASP A 46 43.86 2.03 -3.86
CA ASP A 46 42.44 1.73 -3.99
C ASP A 46 41.56 2.85 -3.40
N ASP A 47 40.33 2.95 -3.90
CA ASP A 47 39.27 3.80 -3.36
C ASP A 47 37.90 3.13 -3.56
N SER A 48 36.93 3.41 -2.68
CA SER A 48 35.63 2.72 -2.69
C SER A 48 34.43 3.64 -2.44
N ALA A 49 33.30 3.30 -3.07
CA ALA A 49 32.04 4.03 -2.93
C ALA A 49 30.84 3.07 -2.81
N LEU A 50 29.94 3.38 -1.89
CA LEU A 50 28.65 2.71 -1.77
C LEU A 50 27.60 3.39 -2.65
N ILE A 51 26.89 2.61 -3.45
CA ILE A 51 25.87 3.04 -4.40
C ILE A 51 24.57 2.33 -4.04
N THR A 52 23.55 3.09 -3.65
CA THR A 52 22.21 2.55 -3.37
C THR A 52 21.29 2.72 -4.57
N VAL A 53 20.79 1.60 -5.08
CA VAL A 53 19.84 1.54 -6.20
C VAL A 53 18.46 1.24 -5.63
N VAL A 54 17.50 2.13 -5.87
CA VAL A 54 16.11 1.95 -5.43
C VAL A 54 15.24 1.50 -6.60
N GLY A 55 14.36 0.52 -6.33
CA GLY A 55 13.34 0.10 -7.29
C GLY A 55 12.24 1.14 -7.42
N PRO A 56 11.35 1.01 -8.43
CA PRO A 56 10.18 1.87 -8.52
C PRO A 56 9.32 1.75 -7.27
N ALA A 57 8.81 2.88 -6.77
CA ALA A 57 7.79 2.88 -5.74
C ALA A 57 6.58 2.05 -6.23
N GLY A 58 6.17 1.05 -5.46
CA GLY A 58 4.98 0.26 -5.78
C GLY A 58 3.72 1.13 -5.85
N PRO A 59 2.62 0.65 -6.45
CA PRO A 59 1.38 1.41 -6.49
C PRO A 59 0.93 1.79 -5.08
N VAL A 60 0.72 3.08 -4.83
CA VAL A 60 0.02 3.57 -3.63
C VAL A 60 -1.49 3.32 -3.79
N GLY A 61 -1.88 2.05 -3.86
CA GLY A 61 -3.28 1.66 -3.97
C GLY A 61 -3.98 1.72 -2.61
N VAL A 62 -5.14 2.38 -2.54
CA VAL A 62 -6.09 2.13 -1.44
C VAL A 62 -6.39 0.64 -1.42
N ALA A 63 -6.37 0.01 -0.24
CA ALA A 63 -6.51 -1.44 -0.12
C ALA A 63 -7.74 -1.94 -0.89
N ASP A 64 -7.62 -3.05 -1.63
CA ASP A 64 -8.67 -3.61 -2.52
C ASP A 64 -10.03 -3.85 -1.81
N TRP A 65 -10.03 -3.83 -0.49
CA TRP A 65 -11.20 -3.99 0.37
C TRP A 65 -12.05 -2.72 0.43
N THR A 66 -11.60 -1.61 -0.16
CA THR A 66 -12.35 -0.34 -0.20
C THR A 66 -13.73 -0.53 -0.85
N TRP A 67 -13.83 -1.36 -1.89
CA TRP A 67 -15.11 -1.72 -2.51
C TRP A 67 -16.00 -2.56 -1.59
N LEU A 68 -15.43 -3.44 -0.76
CA LEU A 68 -16.19 -4.16 0.26
C LEU A 68 -16.78 -3.19 1.30
N LEU A 69 -15.99 -2.21 1.76
CA LEU A 69 -16.46 -1.19 2.71
C LEU A 69 -17.56 -0.30 2.11
N ILE A 70 -17.41 0.14 0.86
CA ILE A 70 -18.45 0.89 0.13
C ILE A 70 -19.72 0.05 -0.01
N GLY A 71 -19.59 -1.23 -0.38
CA GLY A 71 -20.72 -2.16 -0.47
C GLY A 71 -21.47 -2.31 0.86
N VAL A 72 -20.75 -2.53 1.96
CA VAL A 72 -21.34 -2.64 3.31
C VAL A 72 -22.04 -1.34 3.71
N ALA A 73 -21.43 -0.18 3.47
CA ALA A 73 -22.04 1.12 3.77
C ALA A 73 -23.37 1.33 3.01
N VAL A 74 -23.44 0.97 1.73
CA VAL A 74 -24.66 1.05 0.92
C VAL A 74 -25.76 0.12 1.46
N VAL A 75 -25.40 -1.09 1.88
CA VAL A 75 -26.36 -2.05 2.49
C VAL A 75 -26.89 -1.53 3.83
N VAL A 76 -26.03 -0.95 4.67
CA VAL A 76 -26.45 -0.37 5.96
C VAL A 76 -27.35 0.84 5.75
N LEU A 77 -27.01 1.74 4.82
CA LEU A 77 -27.83 2.92 4.51
C LEU A 77 -29.20 2.53 3.94
N SER A 78 -29.25 1.57 3.02
CA SER A 78 -30.52 1.09 2.46
C SER A 78 -31.41 0.40 3.50
N ALA A 79 -30.83 -0.41 4.40
CA ALA A 79 -31.55 -1.01 5.52
C ALA A 79 -32.08 0.06 6.50
N ALA A 80 -31.27 1.07 6.83
CA ALA A 80 -31.70 2.17 7.69
C ALA A 80 -32.87 2.96 7.08
N VAL A 81 -32.80 3.26 5.77
CA VAL A 81 -33.90 3.92 5.04
C VAL A 81 -35.16 3.06 5.06
N LEU A 82 -35.06 1.75 4.79
CA LEU A 82 -36.19 0.82 4.88
C LEU A 82 -36.82 0.81 6.26
N VAL A 83 -36.02 0.74 7.33
CA VAL A 83 -36.50 0.78 8.72
C VAL A 83 -37.23 2.09 9.02
N VAL A 84 -36.69 3.23 8.57
CA VAL A 84 -37.32 4.55 8.75
C VAL A 84 -38.66 4.62 8.02
N LEU A 85 -38.74 4.13 6.78
CA LEU A 85 -39.98 4.10 6.00
C LEU A 85 -41.04 3.20 6.64
N VAL A 86 -40.66 2.02 7.13
CA VAL A 86 -41.58 1.10 7.83
C VAL A 86 -42.07 1.70 9.15
N ARG A 87 -41.19 2.35 9.93
CA ARG A 87 -41.56 3.04 11.17
C ARG A 87 -42.50 4.21 10.94
N ARG A 88 -42.34 4.95 9.84
CA ARG A 88 -43.28 6.03 9.47
C ARG A 88 -44.68 5.49 9.16
N ARG A 89 -44.79 4.38 8.43
CA ARG A 89 -46.09 3.75 8.13
C ARG A 89 -46.84 3.30 9.39
N ARG A 90 -46.13 2.68 10.35
CA ARG A 90 -46.74 2.18 11.60
C ARG A 90 -47.26 3.26 12.55
N LYS A 91 -46.79 4.51 12.43
CA LYS A 91 -47.26 5.64 13.27
C LYS A 91 -48.57 6.26 12.77
N GLY A 92 -49.09 5.86 11.61
CA GLY A 92 -50.33 6.39 11.02
C GLY A 92 -51.61 5.67 11.43
N GLU A 93 -51.55 4.55 12.15
CA GLU A 93 -52.74 3.81 12.59
C GLU A 93 -53.18 4.34 13.97
N ALA A 94 -54.32 5.04 14.03
CA ALA A 94 -54.92 5.45 15.30
C ALA A 94 -55.56 4.24 16.02
N PRO A 95 -55.53 4.16 17.37
CA PRO A 95 -56.10 3.03 18.11
C PRO A 95 -57.62 2.87 17.88
N PRO A 96 -58.17 1.64 17.87
CA PRO A 96 -59.61 1.44 17.77
C PRO A 96 -60.32 2.01 19.00
N GLU A 97 -61.32 2.85 18.74
CA GLU A 97 -62.17 3.50 19.73
C GLU A 97 -62.88 2.45 20.60
N GLY A 98 -62.59 2.47 21.90
CA GLY A 98 -63.11 1.51 22.86
C GLY A 98 -64.63 1.66 23.04
N LYS A 99 -65.36 0.54 22.95
CA LYS A 99 -66.76 0.47 23.40
C LYS A 99 -66.78 0.66 24.92
N GLY A 100 -67.35 1.78 25.38
CA GLY A 100 -67.63 2.03 26.80
C GLY A 100 -68.60 1.00 27.39
N PRO A 101 -68.59 0.76 28.71
CA PRO A 101 -69.47 -0.22 29.34
C PRO A 101 -70.94 0.23 29.23
N PRO A 102 -71.89 -0.71 29.06
CA PRO A 102 -73.31 -0.37 29.03
C PRO A 102 -73.78 0.19 30.40
N PRO A 103 -74.73 1.14 30.41
CA PRO A 103 -75.18 1.80 31.64
C PRO A 103 -75.94 0.85 32.57
N PRO A 104 -75.94 1.12 33.89
CA PRO A 104 -76.56 0.25 34.88
C PRO A 104 -78.09 0.22 34.74
N SER A 105 -78.68 -0.98 34.71
CA SER A 105 -80.13 -1.16 34.74
C SER A 105 -80.67 -0.94 36.16
N SER A 106 -81.54 0.05 36.31
CA SER A 106 -82.24 0.39 37.54
C SER A 106 -83.46 -0.50 37.78
N ARG A 107 -83.48 -1.15 38.95
CA ARG A 107 -84.61 -1.66 39.74
C ARG A 107 -85.43 -2.85 39.22
#